data_AF-A0A067T394-F1
#
_entry.id   AF-A0A067T394-F1
#
_cell.length_a   1.000
_cell.length_b   1.000
_cell.length_c   1.000
_cell.angle_alpha   90.00
_cell.angle_beta   90.00
_cell.angle_gamma   90.00
#
_symmetry.space_group_name_H-M   'P 1'
#
loop_
_entity.id
_entity.type
_entity.pdbx_description
1 polymer ?
#
loop_
_entity_poly.entity_id
_entity_poly.type
_entity_poly.pdbx_seq_one_letter_code
_entity_poly.pdbx_strand_id
1 'polypeptide(L)'
;NAGTNDNFQFQGPSFLAWRDTQEFTVPFYQLSTPSGSDFIFLPAVNGNPPTASGFVVQGIAGYVYTTQVCGSVPLFAASNAAASDHYWTISQSEHTALLSLGGWVDAGIPFYVLP
;
A
#
# COMPACT_ATOMS: atom_id res chain seq x y z
N ASN A 1 25.71 -7.96 -23.98
CA ASN A 1 25.66 -6.63 -23.34
C ASN A 1 24.22 -6.38 -22.93
N ALA A 2 24.03 -6.02 -21.66
CA ALA A 2 22.84 -6.03 -20.80
C ALA A 2 21.45 -5.92 -21.47
N GLY A 3 20.58 -6.89 -21.17
CA GLY A 3 19.14 -6.79 -21.36
C GLY A 3 18.51 -6.08 -20.16
N THR A 4 17.92 -4.92 -20.39
CA THR A 4 17.06 -4.22 -19.43
C THR A 4 15.68 -4.89 -19.48
N ASN A 5 15.53 -5.98 -18.72
CA ASN A 5 14.23 -6.61 -18.44
C ASN A 5 13.48 -5.74 -17.42
N ASP A 6 13.22 -4.50 -17.78
CA ASP A 6 12.39 -3.60 -16.99
C ASP A 6 10.93 -3.95 -17.29
N ASN A 7 10.52 -5.13 -16.81
CA ASN A 7 9.17 -5.65 -16.92
C ASN A 7 8.26 -4.93 -15.91
N PHE A 8 8.18 -3.60 -16.00
CA PHE A 8 7.24 -2.80 -15.23
C PHE A 8 5.83 -3.17 -15.67
N GLN A 9 5.13 -3.91 -14.82
CA GLN A 9 3.72 -4.23 -15.00
C GLN A 9 2.90 -3.14 -14.31
N PHE A 10 2.09 -2.42 -15.09
CA PHE A 10 1.09 -1.53 -14.52
C PHE A 10 0.02 -2.39 -13.84
N GLN A 11 -0.06 -2.33 -12.52
CA GLN A 11 -1.04 -3.05 -11.70
C GLN A 11 -2.49 -2.52 -11.88
N GLY A 12 -2.72 -1.63 -12.85
CA GLY A 12 -3.97 -0.89 -13.00
C GLY A 12 -4.21 0.08 -11.84
N PRO A 13 -5.40 0.71 -11.76
CA PRO A 13 -5.81 1.44 -10.58
C PRO A 13 -5.98 0.47 -9.39
N SER A 14 -5.19 0.65 -8.34
CA SER A 14 -5.26 -0.22 -7.15
C SER A 14 -6.39 0.19 -6.20
N PHE A 15 -6.52 1.49 -5.93
CA PHE A 15 -7.53 2.07 -5.05
C PHE A 15 -7.71 3.57 -5.28
N LEU A 16 -8.81 4.14 -4.77
CA LEU A 16 -9.05 5.59 -4.74
C LEU A 16 -8.80 6.15 -3.33
N ALA A 17 -8.03 7.25 -3.27
CA ALA A 17 -7.81 8.02 -2.06
C ALA A 17 -8.12 9.50 -2.29
N TRP A 18 -8.42 10.20 -1.20
CA TRP A 18 -8.71 11.63 -1.23
C TRP A 18 -7.43 12.44 -1.43
N ARG A 19 -7.50 13.52 -2.22
CA ARG A 19 -6.38 14.45 -2.42
C ARG A 19 -6.20 15.43 -1.27
N ASP A 20 -7.31 15.76 -0.60
CA ASP A 20 -7.39 16.71 0.50
C ASP A 20 -8.11 16.08 1.67
N THR A 21 -7.84 16.59 2.87
CA THR A 21 -8.45 16.11 4.12
C THR A 21 -9.98 16.12 4.01
N GLN A 22 -10.59 14.97 4.28
CA GLN A 22 -12.04 14.83 4.50
C GLN A 22 -12.32 14.52 5.96
N GLU A 23 -13.59 14.63 6.36
CA GLU A 23 -14.04 14.21 7.68
C GLU A 23 -13.64 12.74 7.93
N PHE A 24 -13.09 12.47 9.11
CA PHE A 24 -12.60 11.15 9.55
C PHE A 24 -11.45 10.53 8.74
N THR A 25 -10.76 11.32 7.90
CA THR A 25 -9.55 10.85 7.19
C THR A 25 -8.26 11.26 7.90
N VAL A 26 -7.21 10.46 7.71
CA VAL A 26 -5.83 10.79 8.07
C VAL A 26 -4.97 10.78 6.81
N PRO A 27 -3.87 11.55 6.76
CA PRO A 27 -2.92 11.40 5.68
C PRO A 27 -2.27 10.01 5.74
N PHE A 28 -2.07 9.38 4.60
CA PHE A 28 -1.16 8.25 4.47
C PHE A 28 0.08 8.65 3.70
N TYR A 29 1.19 8.03 4.06
CA TYR A 29 2.50 8.33 3.53
C TYR A 29 2.95 7.21 2.60
N GLN A 30 3.61 7.60 1.51
CA GLN A 30 4.51 6.70 0.81
C GLN A 30 5.85 6.70 1.54
N LEU A 31 6.34 5.51 1.85
CA LEU A 31 7.72 5.30 2.29
C LEU A 31 8.42 4.44 1.24
N SER A 32 9.72 4.60 1.08
CA SER A 32 10.51 3.75 0.19
C SER A 32 11.77 3.26 0.89
N THR A 33 12.32 2.15 0.42
CA THR A 33 13.71 1.82 0.76
C THR A 33 14.64 2.93 0.23
N PRO A 34 15.80 3.16 0.86
CA PRO A 34 16.77 4.15 0.36
C PRO A 34 17.24 3.90 -1.08
N SER A 35 17.24 2.64 -1.52
CA SER A 35 17.56 2.25 -2.90
C SER A 35 16.39 2.45 -3.89
N GLY A 36 15.18 2.74 -3.39
CA GLY A 36 13.97 2.85 -4.21
C GLY A 36 13.46 1.52 -4.76
N SER A 37 13.95 0.40 -4.22
CA SER A 37 13.61 -0.95 -4.71
C SER A 37 12.25 -1.44 -4.25
N ASP A 38 11.70 -0.82 -3.20
CA ASP A 38 10.42 -1.18 -2.59
C ASP A 38 9.78 0.09 -2.04
N PHE A 39 8.46 0.11 -1.98
CA PHE A 39 7.68 1.17 -1.38
C PHE A 39 6.58 0.57 -0.50
N ILE A 40 6.12 1.32 0.49
CA ILE A 40 4.98 0.95 1.32
C ILE A 40 4.09 2.15 1.59
N PHE A 41 2.81 1.87 1.84
CA PHE A 41 1.83 2.87 2.26
C PHE A 41 1.43 2.64 3.70
N LEU A 42 1.57 3.67 4.54
CA LEU A 42 1.20 3.62 5.95
C LEU A 42 0.40 4.87 6.35
N PRO A 43 -0.70 4.73 7.12
CA PRO A 43 -1.47 5.87 7.60
C PRO A 43 -0.80 6.53 8.81
N ALA A 44 -0.93 7.85 8.93
CA ALA A 44 -0.52 8.60 10.11
C ALA A 44 -1.58 8.49 11.23
N VAL A 45 -1.69 7.29 11.81
CA VAL A 45 -2.71 6.96 12.84
C VAL A 45 -2.66 7.84 14.09
N ASN A 46 -1.50 8.42 14.40
CA ASN A 46 -1.26 9.29 15.55
C ASN A 46 -0.99 10.76 15.14
N GLY A 47 -1.26 11.12 13.88
CA GLY A 47 -1.01 12.45 13.33
C GLY A 47 0.46 12.76 13.00
N ASN A 48 1.40 11.84 13.28
CA ASN A 48 2.80 11.97 12.88
C ASN A 48 3.12 11.09 11.67
N PRO A 49 4.14 11.43 10.86
CA PRO A 49 4.62 10.54 9.82
C PRO A 49 4.96 9.15 10.39
N PRO A 50 4.49 8.06 9.76
CA PRO A 50 4.77 6.70 10.22
C PRO A 50 6.26 6.36 10.04
N THR A 51 6.73 5.39 10.82
CA THR A 51 8.10 4.85 10.73
C THR A 51 8.06 3.36 10.44
N ALA A 52 8.89 2.90 9.52
CA ALA A 52 9.12 1.48 9.26
C ALA A 52 10.62 1.22 9.08
N SER A 53 11.12 0.14 9.68
CA SER A 53 12.54 -0.20 9.63
C SER A 53 13.00 -0.43 8.19
N GLY A 54 14.07 0.25 7.77
CA GLY A 54 14.59 0.14 6.40
C GLY A 54 13.87 1.00 5.36
N PHE A 55 12.86 1.79 5.77
CA PHE A 55 12.12 2.69 4.89
C PHE A 55 12.29 4.15 5.33
N VAL A 56 12.33 5.05 4.35
CA VAL A 56 12.36 6.50 4.51
C VAL A 56 11.05 7.10 4.01
N VAL A 57 10.52 8.08 4.73
CA VAL A 57 9.28 8.78 4.36
C VAL A 57 9.54 9.64 3.13
N GLN A 58 8.73 9.46 2.08
CA GLN A 58 8.78 10.26 0.86
C GLN A 58 7.82 11.45 0.93
N GLY A 59 6.64 11.26 1.52
CA GLY A 59 5.65 12.31 1.67
C GLY A 59 4.22 11.77 1.77
N ILE A 60 3.27 12.69 1.88
CA ILE A 60 1.84 12.37 1.88
C ILE A 60 1.44 11.97 0.46
N ALA A 61 0.87 10.77 0.33
CA ALA A 61 0.35 10.25 -0.94
C ALA A 61 -1.16 10.53 -1.11
N GLY A 62 -1.86 10.78 0.00
CA GLY A 62 -3.26 11.18 0.02
C GLY A 62 -3.89 11.01 1.41
N TYR A 63 -5.21 10.96 1.47
CA TYR A 63 -5.98 10.83 2.70
C TYR A 63 -6.95 9.64 2.63
N VAL A 64 -7.01 8.87 3.71
CA VAL A 64 -7.72 7.59 3.81
C VAL A 64 -8.40 7.42 5.17
N TYR A 65 -9.30 6.46 5.30
CA TYR A 65 -9.97 6.14 6.56
C TYR A 65 -9.19 5.06 7.31
N THR A 66 -8.91 5.27 8.60
CA THR A 66 -8.25 4.25 9.45
C THR A 66 -9.23 3.21 10.00
N THR A 67 -10.52 3.49 9.90
CA THR A 67 -11.61 2.60 10.27
C THR A 67 -12.63 2.53 9.13
N GLN A 68 -13.39 1.43 9.10
CA GLN A 68 -14.44 1.24 8.12
C GLN A 68 -15.54 2.31 8.28
N VAL A 69 -15.83 3.04 7.21
CA VAL A 69 -16.97 3.97 7.11
C VAL A 69 -18.01 3.44 6.11
N CYS A 70 -19.17 4.08 6.05
CA CYS A 70 -20.21 3.70 5.08
C CYS A 70 -19.69 3.90 3.64
N GLY A 71 -19.73 2.83 2.85
CA GLY A 71 -19.28 2.86 1.45
C GLY A 71 -17.77 2.69 1.22
N SER A 72 -16.94 2.66 2.27
CA SER A 72 -15.53 2.29 2.10
C SER A 72 -15.36 0.77 1.96
N VAL A 73 -14.20 0.35 1.49
CA VAL A 73 -13.76 -1.05 1.42
C VAL A 73 -12.35 -1.17 2.02
N PRO A 74 -11.99 -2.33 2.61
CA PRO A 74 -10.64 -2.55 3.08
C PRO A 74 -9.64 -2.55 1.91
N LEU A 75 -8.51 -1.90 2.08
CA LEU A 75 -7.35 -2.14 1.22
C LEU A 75 -6.58 -3.33 1.82
N PHE A 76 -6.51 -4.44 1.09
CA PHE A 76 -5.71 -5.59 1.49
C PHE A 76 -4.26 -5.40 1.07
N ALA A 77 -3.33 -5.71 1.96
CA ALA A 77 -1.90 -5.70 1.69
C ALA A 77 -1.32 -7.12 1.74
N ALA A 78 -0.37 -7.41 0.86
CA ALA A 78 0.48 -8.59 0.93
C ALA A 78 1.93 -8.19 0.68
N SER A 79 2.87 -8.92 1.27
CA SER A 79 4.30 -8.66 1.11
C SER A 79 5.05 -9.91 0.66
N ASN A 80 6.09 -9.71 -0.13
CA ASN A 80 7.03 -10.74 -0.53
C ASN A 80 8.45 -10.27 -0.21
N ALA A 81 8.96 -10.71 0.95
CA ALA A 81 10.27 -10.29 1.43
C ALA A 81 11.42 -10.72 0.51
N ALA A 82 11.30 -11.86 -0.18
CA ALA A 82 12.33 -12.35 -1.09
C ALA A 82 12.42 -11.49 -2.37
N ALA A 83 11.28 -10.97 -2.83
CA ALA A 83 11.20 -10.06 -3.96
C ALA A 83 11.39 -8.58 -3.58
N SER A 84 11.36 -8.24 -2.28
CA SER A 84 11.25 -6.85 -1.79
C SER A 84 10.08 -6.12 -2.44
N ASP A 85 8.90 -6.75 -2.39
CA ASP A 85 7.71 -6.27 -3.07
C ASP A 85 6.50 -6.26 -2.13
N HIS A 86 5.61 -5.30 -2.37
CA HIS A 86 4.36 -5.13 -1.67
C HIS A 86 3.21 -4.96 -2.67
N TYR A 87 2.10 -5.61 -2.38
CA TYR A 87 0.92 -5.60 -3.21
C TYR A 87 -0.27 -5.05 -2.45
N TRP A 88 -1.07 -4.21 -3.10
CA TRP A 88 -2.31 -3.66 -2.55
C TRP A 88 -3.47 -3.85 -3.49
N THR A 89 -4.59 -4.34 -2.95
CA THR A 89 -5.82 -4.51 -3.71
C THR A 89 -7.03 -4.38 -2.82
N ILE A 90 -8.14 -3.88 -3.37
CA ILE A 90 -9.46 -3.91 -2.72
C ILE A 90 -10.21 -5.23 -2.99
N SER A 91 -9.67 -6.09 -3.88
CA SER A 91 -10.26 -7.36 -4.26
C SER A 91 -9.81 -8.47 -3.31
N GLN A 92 -10.73 -8.93 -2.45
CA GLN A 92 -10.48 -10.06 -1.55
C GLN A 92 -10.06 -11.33 -2.31
N SER A 93 -10.64 -11.60 -3.48
CA SER A 93 -10.32 -12.77 -4.27
C SER A 93 -8.92 -12.70 -4.87
N GLU A 94 -8.48 -11.51 -5.30
CA GLU A 94 -7.12 -11.29 -5.79
C GLU A 94 -6.10 -11.44 -4.66
N HIS A 95 -6.36 -10.84 -3.50
CA HIS A 95 -5.51 -10.99 -2.31
C HIS A 95 -5.39 -12.46 -1.90
N THR A 96 -6.50 -13.20 -1.88
CA THR A 96 -6.49 -14.63 -1.55
C THR A 96 -5.73 -15.47 -2.58
N ALA A 97 -5.89 -15.16 -3.87
CA ALA A 97 -5.15 -15.80 -4.94
C ALA A 97 -3.65 -15.52 -4.81
N LEU A 98 -3.26 -14.29 -4.51
CA LEU A 98 -1.87 -13.89 -4.29
C LEU A 98 -1.24 -14.64 -3.12
N LEU A 99 -1.94 -14.75 -1.99
CA LEU A 99 -1.47 -15.51 -0.82
C LEU A 99 -1.37 -17.01 -1.07
N SER A 100 -2.08 -17.54 -2.06
CA SER A 100 -1.92 -18.93 -2.51
C SER A 100 -0.64 -19.15 -3.34
N LEU A 101 -0.05 -18.08 -3.85
CA LEU A 101 1.26 -18.12 -4.50
C LEU A 101 2.35 -18.20 -3.44
N GLY A 102 3.29 -19.12 -3.61
CA GLY A 102 4.41 -19.26 -2.70
C GLY A 102 5.24 -17.97 -2.61
N GLY A 103 5.53 -17.52 -1.39
CA GLY A 103 6.38 -16.35 -1.12
C GLY A 103 5.65 -15.07 -0.74
N TRP A 104 4.32 -15.00 -0.93
CA TRP A 104 3.50 -13.89 -0.45
C TRP A 104 2.96 -14.17 0.94
N VAL A 105 2.99 -13.15 1.79
CA VAL A 105 2.52 -13.19 3.17
C VAL A 105 1.49 -12.09 3.37
N ASP A 106 0.44 -12.39 4.13
CA ASP A 106 -0.58 -11.42 4.45
C ASP A 106 0.00 -10.29 5.32
N ALA A 107 -0.14 -9.05 4.85
CA ALA A 107 0.25 -7.84 5.56
C ALA A 107 -0.96 -7.12 6.16
N GLY A 108 -2.16 -7.72 6.09
CA GLY A 108 -3.38 -7.25 6.71
C GLY A 108 -4.03 -6.08 5.98
N ILE A 109 -4.80 -5.29 6.72
CA ILE A 109 -5.55 -4.15 6.20
C ILE A 109 -4.92 -2.86 6.75
N PRO A 110 -4.05 -2.17 5.99
CA PRO A 110 -3.46 -0.92 6.44
C PRO A 110 -4.49 0.20 6.64
N PHE A 111 -5.49 0.32 5.77
CA PHE A 111 -6.55 1.35 5.84
C PHE A 111 -7.72 1.03 4.90
N TYR A 112 -8.76 1.86 4.96
CA TYR A 112 -9.97 1.75 4.16
C TYR A 112 -10.05 2.89 3.14
N VAL A 113 -10.53 2.53 1.95
CA VAL A 113 -10.54 3.38 0.74
C VAL A 113 -11.92 3.35 0.10
N LEU A 114 -12.17 4.23 -0.85
CA LEU A 114 -13.36 4.11 -1.69
C LEU A 114 -13.08 3.14 -2.85
N PRO A 115 -14.05 2.30 -3.25
CA PRO A 115 -13.92 1.36 -4.35
C PRO A 115 -13.79 2.05 -5.72
#